data_AF-A0AAJ1TUK4-F1
#
_entry.id   AF-A0AAJ1TUK4-F1
#
_cell.length_a   1.000
_cell.length_b   1.000
_cell.length_c   1.000
_cell.angle_alpha   90.00
_cell.angle_beta   90.00
_cell.angle_gamma   90.00
#
_symmetry.space_group_name_H-M   'P 1'
#
loop_
_entity.id
_entity.type
_entity.pdbx_description
1 polymer ?
#
loop_
_entity_poly.entity_id
_entity_poly.type
_entity_poly.pdbx_seq_one_letter_code
_entity_poly.pdbx_strand_id
1 'polypeptide(L)'
;MDLFDFDLPESCIALRPAEPRDAGRLLVVRPGDALADCSVRDLPGALRAGDALVFNDTRVIPARLIGVRTRPGAPGQRTEVMLHLREAPARWRAFARPAKRLTAGDALQFGDLRATVVEKGEAGEIVFDFDRAGPDLDAQIALEGALPLPPYIAGKRPTDARDTTDYQTVYARHPGAVAAPTAGLHFSDDLLAAIDAAGLQRHHVTLHVGAGTFLPVKADDTEGHRMHAEIGILDAETAAALNAVRAAGGRIVAVGTTALRLLESAASPAGTLSAFSGPTDIFITPGYRFRAVDALVTNFHLPRSTLFMLVSAFSGLDTMRAAYAHAIRSGYRFYSYGDASLLFPGPRADMP
;
A
#
# COMPACT_ATOMS: atom_id res chain seq x y z
N MET A 1 0.83 -20.92 8.12
CA MET A 1 1.38 -19.60 8.50
C MET A 1 2.83 -19.66 8.98
N ASP A 2 3.26 -20.72 9.70
CA ASP A 2 4.61 -20.83 10.25
C ASP A 2 5.75 -20.72 9.23
N LEU A 3 5.52 -21.14 7.97
CA LEU A 3 6.48 -20.98 6.87
C LEU A 3 6.81 -19.51 6.55
N PHE A 4 5.90 -18.59 6.88
CA PHE A 4 6.02 -17.16 6.65
C PHE A 4 6.40 -16.38 7.91
N ASP A 5 6.79 -17.10 8.97
CA ASP A 5 7.20 -16.54 10.23
C ASP A 5 8.72 -16.36 10.31
N PHE A 6 9.15 -15.31 11.00
CA PHE A 6 10.55 -15.05 11.33
C PHE A 6 10.62 -14.08 12.52
N ASP A 7 11.69 -14.17 13.29
CA ASP A 7 11.94 -13.26 14.40
C ASP A 7 12.35 -11.88 13.87
N LEU A 8 11.55 -10.86 14.17
CA LEU A 8 11.81 -9.48 13.78
C LEU A 8 11.96 -8.63 15.06
N PRO A 9 13.19 -8.23 15.41
CA PRO A 9 13.41 -7.35 16.55
C PRO A 9 12.66 -6.03 16.38
N GLU A 10 12.00 -5.58 17.45
CA GLU A 10 11.25 -4.32 17.42
C GLU A 10 12.15 -3.12 17.09
N SER A 11 13.44 -3.19 17.44
CA SER A 11 14.45 -2.18 17.09
C SER A 11 14.68 -2.02 15.59
N CYS A 12 14.31 -3.02 14.78
CA CYS A 12 14.41 -2.94 13.32
C CYS A 12 13.24 -2.16 12.69
N ILE A 13 12.13 -1.91 13.41
CA ILE A 13 10.95 -1.25 12.84
C ILE A 13 11.14 0.26 12.85
N ALA A 14 11.19 0.89 11.67
CA ALA A 14 11.36 2.33 11.57
C ALA A 14 10.09 3.11 11.89
N LEU A 15 10.21 4.13 12.75
CA LEU A 15 9.13 5.07 13.10
C LEU A 15 9.19 6.39 12.32
N ARG A 16 10.28 6.61 11.59
CA ARG A 16 10.55 7.76 10.71
C ARG A 16 11.31 7.32 9.47
N PRO A 17 11.06 7.96 8.31
CA PRO A 17 11.84 7.69 7.11
C PRO A 17 13.30 8.14 7.30
N ALA A 18 14.18 7.69 6.40
CA ALA A 18 15.51 8.29 6.28
C ALA A 18 15.40 9.76 5.86
N GLU A 19 16.42 10.56 6.21
CA GLU A 19 16.51 11.96 5.79
C GLU A 19 17.89 12.22 5.18
N PRO A 20 17.96 12.59 3.88
CA PRO A 20 16.86 12.66 2.90
C PRO A 20 16.21 11.28 2.64
N ARG A 21 14.99 11.27 2.08
CA ARG A 21 14.18 10.05 1.94
C ARG A 21 14.81 8.94 1.09
N ASP A 22 15.71 9.32 0.18
CA ASP A 22 16.47 8.41 -0.68
C ASP A 22 17.80 7.95 -0.05
N ALA A 23 18.10 8.34 1.19
CA ALA A 23 19.29 7.88 1.92
C ALA A 23 19.13 6.48 2.53
N GLY A 24 17.97 5.85 2.37
CA GLY A 24 17.72 4.48 2.79
C GLY A 24 18.60 3.46 2.06
N ARG A 25 18.71 2.27 2.64
CA ARG A 25 19.42 1.15 2.01
C ARG A 25 18.52 0.44 1.01
N LEU A 26 19.16 -0.24 0.06
CA LEU A 26 18.50 -1.08 -0.94
C LEU A 26 19.15 -2.47 -0.92
N LEU A 27 18.37 -3.50 -0.61
CA LEU A 27 18.81 -4.88 -0.81
C LEU A 27 18.38 -5.37 -2.19
N VAL A 28 19.33 -5.70 -3.05
CA VAL A 28 19.01 -6.28 -4.36
C VAL A 28 19.02 -7.80 -4.27
N VAL A 29 17.90 -8.41 -4.63
CA VAL A 29 17.64 -9.84 -4.50
C VAL A 29 17.38 -10.44 -5.88
N ARG A 30 18.35 -11.19 -6.38
CA ARG A 30 18.23 -12.03 -7.58
C ARG A 30 18.26 -13.50 -7.13
N PRO A 31 17.16 -14.25 -7.30
CA PRO A 31 17.12 -15.65 -6.90
C PRO A 31 18.26 -16.45 -7.55
N GLY A 32 19.08 -17.11 -6.73
CA GLY A 32 20.27 -17.86 -7.16
C GLY A 32 21.59 -17.07 -7.10
N ASP A 33 21.55 -15.75 -7.01
CA ASP A 33 22.74 -14.91 -6.89
C ASP A 33 23.04 -14.54 -5.42
N ALA A 34 24.24 -14.00 -5.17
CA ALA A 34 24.55 -13.37 -3.89
C ALA A 34 23.70 -12.10 -3.69
N LEU A 35 23.28 -11.87 -2.44
CA LEU A 35 22.59 -10.65 -2.04
C LEU A 35 23.53 -9.44 -2.18
N ALA A 36 23.02 -8.34 -2.72
CA ALA A 36 23.79 -7.11 -2.87
C ALA A 36 23.22 -5.98 -2.00
N ASP A 37 24.05 -5.48 -1.09
CA ASP A 37 23.80 -4.29 -0.28
C ASP A 37 24.12 -3.03 -1.08
N CYS A 38 23.12 -2.20 -1.33
CA CYS A 38 23.24 -0.95 -2.08
C CYS A 38 22.57 0.21 -1.33
N SER A 39 22.68 1.42 -1.88
CA SER A 39 21.82 2.55 -1.54
C SER A 39 20.57 2.56 -2.42
N VAL A 40 19.47 3.13 -1.92
CA VAL A 40 18.30 3.46 -2.76
C VAL A 40 18.71 4.32 -3.97
N ARG A 41 19.71 5.19 -3.81
CA ARG A 41 20.23 6.03 -4.91
C ARG A 41 20.89 5.23 -6.03
N ASP A 42 21.31 4.00 -5.76
CA ASP A 42 21.90 3.11 -6.76
C ASP A 42 20.84 2.37 -7.59
N LEU A 43 19.55 2.54 -7.27
CA LEU A 43 18.44 1.88 -7.97
C LEU A 43 18.50 2.04 -9.49
N PRO A 44 18.78 3.23 -10.07
CA PRO A 44 18.84 3.38 -11.53
C PRO A 44 19.92 2.48 -12.16
N GLY A 45 21.06 2.30 -11.49
CA GLY A 45 22.16 1.44 -11.95
C GLY A 45 21.89 -0.06 -11.81
N ALA A 46 20.91 -0.46 -10.98
CA ALA A 46 20.47 -1.84 -10.85
C ALA A 46 19.46 -2.27 -11.94
N LEU A 47 18.98 -1.30 -12.73
CA LEU A 47 18.02 -1.47 -13.82
C LEU A 47 18.69 -1.23 -15.20
N ARG A 48 17.94 -1.42 -16.27
CA ARG A 48 18.42 -1.28 -17.66
C ARG A 48 17.70 -0.12 -18.32
N ALA A 49 18.40 0.68 -19.11
CA ALA A 49 17.77 1.66 -19.97
C ALA A 49 16.68 0.99 -20.82
N GLY A 50 15.52 1.63 -20.94
CA GLY A 50 14.32 1.08 -21.57
C GLY A 50 13.37 0.34 -20.62
N ASP A 51 13.77 0.01 -19.38
CA ASP A 51 12.83 -0.45 -18.35
C ASP A 51 11.85 0.67 -17.95
N ALA A 52 10.67 0.29 -17.45
CA ALA A 52 9.64 1.19 -16.95
C ALA A 52 9.40 0.98 -15.45
N LEU A 53 9.52 2.05 -14.66
CA LEU A 53 9.06 2.07 -13.27
C LEU A 53 7.61 2.55 -13.20
N VAL A 54 6.77 1.77 -12.52
CA VAL A 54 5.34 2.06 -12.35
C VAL A 54 5.05 2.43 -10.90
N PHE A 55 4.64 3.67 -10.70
CA PHE A 55 4.39 4.27 -9.39
C PHE A 55 2.90 4.33 -9.08
N ASN A 56 2.54 4.18 -7.80
CA ASN A 56 1.17 4.49 -7.35
C ASN A 56 1.07 5.96 -6.91
N ASP A 57 0.31 6.78 -7.65
CA ASP A 57 0.17 8.22 -7.41
C ASP A 57 -1.00 8.60 -6.50
N THR A 58 -1.58 7.62 -5.81
CA THR A 58 -2.59 7.87 -4.78
C THR A 58 -2.08 8.82 -3.69
N ARG A 59 -2.95 9.71 -3.23
CA ARG A 59 -2.68 10.68 -2.18
C ARG A 59 -3.45 10.32 -0.91
N VAL A 60 -2.75 10.34 0.22
CA VAL A 60 -3.35 10.01 1.51
C VAL A 60 -4.24 11.17 1.94
N ILE A 61 -5.47 10.84 2.34
CA ILE A 61 -6.42 11.79 2.91
C ILE A 61 -6.42 11.66 4.44
N PRO A 62 -6.81 12.71 5.19
CA PRO A 62 -6.95 12.62 6.64
C PRO A 62 -8.22 11.83 7.02
N ALA A 63 -8.22 10.53 6.72
CA ALA A 63 -9.36 9.62 6.84
C ALA A 63 -9.74 9.24 8.27
N ARG A 64 -9.03 9.74 9.29
CA ARG A 64 -9.33 9.45 10.70
C ARG A 64 -10.17 10.56 11.31
N LEU A 65 -11.46 10.31 11.49
CA LEU A 65 -12.42 11.22 12.08
C LEU A 65 -12.67 10.86 13.55
N ILE A 66 -12.79 11.87 14.41
CA ILE A 66 -13.20 11.68 15.80
C ILE A 66 -14.51 12.43 15.99
N GLY A 67 -15.58 11.70 16.28
CA GLY A 67 -16.91 12.26 16.42
C GLY A 67 -17.59 11.87 17.72
N VAL A 68 -18.75 12.47 17.94
CA VAL A 68 -19.65 12.15 19.05
C VAL A 68 -20.94 11.58 18.47
N ARG A 69 -21.24 10.33 18.83
CA ARG A 69 -22.54 9.71 18.54
C ARG A 69 -23.59 10.29 19.48
N THR A 70 -24.68 10.77 18.92
CA THR A 70 -25.83 11.33 19.64
C THR A 70 -27.04 10.41 19.54
N ARG A 71 -27.73 10.17 20.66
CA ARG A 71 -29.06 9.55 20.70
C ARG A 71 -29.96 10.35 21.65
N PRO A 72 -31.27 10.49 21.36
CA PRO A 72 -32.20 11.10 22.29
C PRO A 72 -32.14 10.43 23.67
N GLY A 73 -31.97 11.21 24.73
CA GLY A 73 -31.96 10.72 26.11
C GLY A 73 -30.71 9.95 26.56
N ALA A 74 -29.66 9.86 25.73
CA ALA A 74 -28.40 9.20 26.10
C ALA A 74 -27.21 10.17 26.08
N PRO A 75 -26.20 9.98 26.93
CA PRO A 75 -24.98 10.77 26.86
C PRO A 75 -24.26 10.55 25.52
N GLY A 76 -23.65 11.62 25.00
CA GLY A 76 -22.84 11.57 23.80
C GLY A 76 -21.68 10.58 23.94
N GLN A 77 -21.42 9.79 22.90
CA GLN A 77 -20.34 8.80 22.90
C GLN A 77 -19.26 9.16 21.88
N ARG A 78 -18.06 9.42 22.38
CA ARG A 78 -16.87 9.56 21.53
C ARG A 78 -16.66 8.28 20.72
N THR A 79 -16.55 8.45 19.41
CA THR A 79 -16.35 7.38 18.44
C THR A 79 -15.27 7.81 17.46
N GLU A 80 -14.25 6.98 17.29
CA GLU A 80 -13.27 7.15 16.22
C GLU A 80 -13.76 6.39 14.99
N VAL A 81 -13.70 7.03 13.81
CA VAL A 81 -14.07 6.46 12.52
C VAL A 81 -12.89 6.58 11.58
N MET A 82 -12.41 5.45 11.09
CA MET A 82 -11.36 5.35 10.08
C MET A 82 -12.03 5.04 8.74
N LEU A 83 -12.09 6.01 7.84
CA LEU A 83 -12.63 5.78 6.50
C LEU A 83 -11.82 4.68 5.80
N HIS A 84 -12.50 3.86 4.98
CA HIS A 84 -11.90 2.70 4.31
C HIS A 84 -12.09 2.75 2.79
N LEU A 85 -13.33 2.88 2.32
CA LEU A 85 -13.71 2.80 0.91
C LEU A 85 -14.87 3.76 0.63
N ARG A 86 -14.75 4.59 -0.41
CA ARG A 86 -15.85 5.44 -0.89
C ARG A 86 -16.76 4.63 -1.81
N GLU A 87 -18.01 4.45 -1.41
CA GLU A 87 -19.00 3.66 -2.16
C GLU A 87 -19.91 4.54 -3.04
N ALA A 88 -20.10 5.80 -2.65
CA ALA A 88 -20.86 6.79 -3.39
C ALA A 88 -20.36 8.20 -3.03
N PRO A 89 -20.80 9.28 -3.73
CA PRO A 89 -20.35 10.64 -3.44
C PRO A 89 -20.50 11.09 -1.98
N ALA A 90 -21.51 10.58 -1.27
CA ALA A 90 -21.76 10.86 0.15
C ALA A 90 -21.52 9.66 1.09
N ARG A 91 -21.13 8.49 0.55
CA ARG A 91 -21.09 7.23 1.32
C ARG A 91 -19.69 6.67 1.44
N TRP A 92 -19.32 6.33 2.67
CA TRP A 92 -18.09 5.65 2.97
C TRP A 92 -18.34 4.42 3.84
N ARG A 93 -17.69 3.33 3.47
CA ARG A 93 -17.39 2.23 4.38
C ARG A 93 -16.20 2.63 5.26
N ALA A 94 -16.28 2.32 6.55
CA ALA A 94 -15.29 2.71 7.55
C ALA A 94 -15.20 1.69 8.69
N PHE A 95 -14.10 1.74 9.44
CA PHE A 95 -13.94 1.01 10.70
C PHE A 95 -14.13 1.96 11.88
N ALA A 96 -15.01 1.61 12.82
CA ALA A 96 -15.28 2.45 13.97
C ALA A 96 -14.80 1.85 15.30
N ARG A 97 -14.46 2.71 16.26
CA ARG A 97 -14.14 2.31 17.64
C ARG A 97 -14.87 3.24 18.61
N PRO A 98 -15.82 2.72 19.44
CA PRO A 98 -16.27 1.34 19.56
C PRO A 98 -17.40 0.94 18.56
N ALA A 99 -17.10 0.17 17.50
CA ALA A 99 -18.10 -0.27 16.50
C ALA A 99 -19.28 -1.07 17.07
N LYS A 100 -19.09 -1.86 18.15
CA LYS A 100 -20.17 -2.66 18.75
C LYS A 100 -21.34 -1.82 19.26
N ARG A 101 -21.10 -0.53 19.55
CA ARG A 101 -22.10 0.38 20.11
C ARG A 101 -22.84 1.18 19.04
N LEU A 102 -22.47 1.04 17.77
CA LEU A 102 -23.15 1.67 16.66
C LEU A 102 -24.23 0.76 16.08
N THR A 103 -25.37 1.35 15.76
CA THR A 103 -26.52 0.71 15.10
C THR A 103 -27.00 1.58 13.94
N ALA A 104 -27.65 0.96 12.95
CA ALA A 104 -28.28 1.70 11.85
C ALA A 104 -29.21 2.81 12.40
N GLY A 105 -29.15 3.99 11.76
CA GLY A 105 -29.85 5.20 12.17
C GLY A 105 -29.12 6.06 13.21
N ASP A 106 -27.99 5.61 13.78
CA ASP A 106 -27.19 6.45 14.67
C ASP A 106 -26.61 7.65 13.93
N ALA A 107 -26.74 8.85 14.52
CA ALA A 107 -26.10 10.06 14.02
C ALA A 107 -24.78 10.33 14.77
N LEU A 108 -23.75 10.69 14.02
CA LEU A 108 -22.44 11.11 14.52
C LEU A 108 -22.13 12.53 14.04
N GLN A 109 -21.59 13.35 14.93
CA GLN A 109 -21.07 14.69 14.64
C GLN A 109 -19.54 14.68 14.71
N PHE A 110 -18.89 15.16 13.66
CA PHE A 110 -17.44 15.34 13.53
C PHE A 110 -17.17 16.82 13.25
N GLY A 111 -17.04 17.65 14.29
CA GLY A 111 -16.97 19.12 14.11
C GLY A 111 -18.21 19.63 13.39
N ASP A 112 -18.08 20.17 12.18
CA ASP A 112 -19.19 20.63 11.34
C ASP A 112 -19.79 19.55 10.40
N LEU A 113 -19.13 18.40 10.29
CA LEU A 113 -19.56 17.28 9.43
C LEU A 113 -20.48 16.31 10.19
N ARG A 114 -21.58 15.86 9.57
CA ARG A 114 -22.47 14.85 10.15
C ARG A 114 -22.51 13.59 9.30
N ALA A 115 -22.68 12.45 9.95
CA ALA A 115 -22.95 11.21 9.26
C ALA A 115 -23.97 10.34 10.00
N THR A 116 -24.75 9.59 9.23
CA THR A 116 -25.69 8.59 9.74
C THR A 116 -25.18 7.19 9.43
N VAL A 117 -25.26 6.28 10.39
CA VAL A 117 -24.97 4.86 10.16
C VAL A 117 -26.08 4.25 9.30
N VAL A 118 -25.74 3.79 8.11
CA VAL A 118 -26.68 3.12 7.18
C VAL A 118 -26.73 1.63 7.47
N GLU A 119 -25.56 1.01 7.51
CA GLU A 119 -25.39 -0.43 7.57
C GLU A 119 -24.19 -0.80 8.43
N LYS A 120 -24.24 -1.96 9.05
CA LYS A 120 -23.11 -2.58 9.72
C LYS A 120 -22.80 -3.89 9.01
N GLY A 121 -21.60 -3.97 8.42
CA GLY A 121 -21.10 -5.16 7.75
C GLY A 121 -20.63 -6.23 8.73
N GLU A 122 -20.39 -7.43 8.20
CA GLU A 122 -20.07 -8.64 8.96
C GLU A 122 -18.69 -8.58 9.65
N ALA A 123 -17.73 -7.87 9.06
CA ALA A 123 -16.36 -7.75 9.56
C ALA A 123 -16.14 -6.54 10.50
N GLY A 124 -17.21 -5.92 11.00
CA GLY A 124 -17.13 -4.72 11.84
C GLY A 124 -16.95 -3.41 11.06
N GLU A 125 -17.06 -3.50 9.73
CA GLU A 125 -17.22 -2.36 8.83
C GLU A 125 -18.58 -1.69 9.05
N ILE A 126 -18.62 -0.38 8.86
CA ILE A 126 -19.83 0.42 9.00
C ILE A 126 -19.93 1.35 7.80
N VAL A 127 -21.09 1.36 7.16
CA VAL A 127 -21.40 2.29 6.08
C VAL A 127 -22.00 3.55 6.69
N PHE A 128 -21.36 4.68 6.42
CA PHE A 128 -21.81 6.01 6.81
C PHE A 128 -22.32 6.77 5.59
N ASP A 129 -23.46 7.43 5.74
CA ASP A 129 -23.99 8.42 4.80
C ASP A 129 -23.79 9.80 5.41
N PHE A 130 -22.94 10.60 4.77
CA PHE A 130 -22.60 11.94 5.22
C PHE A 130 -23.62 12.96 4.76
N ASP A 131 -23.75 14.05 5.51
CA ASP A 131 -24.65 15.16 5.18
C ASP A 131 -24.10 16.09 4.09
N ARG A 132 -22.99 15.71 3.45
CA ARG A 132 -22.33 16.36 2.31
C ARG A 132 -21.92 15.30 1.28
N ALA A 133 -21.60 15.73 0.05
CA ALA A 133 -21.21 14.83 -1.04
C ALA A 133 -20.08 15.41 -1.91
N GLY A 134 -19.33 14.51 -2.56
CA GLY A 134 -18.34 14.88 -3.57
C GLY A 134 -17.25 15.80 -3.01
N PRO A 135 -16.82 16.84 -3.75
CA PRO A 135 -15.75 17.74 -3.34
C PRO A 135 -15.98 18.47 -2.01
N ASP A 136 -17.24 18.77 -1.68
CA ASP A 136 -17.56 19.44 -0.40
C ASP A 136 -17.35 18.50 0.80
N LEU A 137 -17.75 17.23 0.66
CA LEU A 137 -17.41 16.20 1.65
C LEU A 137 -15.88 16.02 1.77
N ASP A 138 -15.16 16.03 0.65
CA ASP A 138 -13.71 15.88 0.65
C ASP A 138 -13.01 17.05 1.37
N ALA A 139 -13.50 18.28 1.18
CA ALA A 139 -13.02 19.45 1.90
C ALA A 139 -13.31 19.37 3.41
N GLN A 140 -14.50 18.91 3.80
CA GLN A 140 -14.84 18.75 5.22
C GLN A 140 -14.04 17.62 5.89
N ILE A 141 -13.83 16.49 5.21
CA ILE A 141 -12.92 15.44 5.70
C ILE A 141 -11.50 15.99 5.87
N ALA A 142 -11.04 16.84 4.95
CA ALA A 142 -9.73 17.46 5.05
C ALA A 142 -9.57 18.38 6.28
N LEU A 143 -10.64 19.06 6.70
CA LEU A 143 -10.66 19.96 7.85
C LEU A 143 -10.81 19.21 9.18
N GLU A 144 -11.74 18.25 9.23
CA GLU A 144 -12.13 17.56 10.47
C GLU A 144 -11.30 16.30 10.75
N GLY A 145 -10.63 15.80 9.72
CA GLY A 145 -9.84 14.59 9.76
C GLY A 145 -8.44 14.77 10.31
N ALA A 146 -7.87 13.66 10.76
CA ALA A 146 -6.45 13.53 11.06
C ALA A 146 -5.78 12.52 10.13
N LEU A 147 -4.47 12.68 9.93
CA LEU A 147 -3.67 11.72 9.15
C LEU A 147 -3.75 10.33 9.80
N PRO A 148 -4.18 9.30 9.05
CA PRO A 148 -4.32 7.93 9.55
C PRO A 148 -2.96 7.19 9.57
N LEU A 149 -2.06 7.60 10.47
CA LEU A 149 -0.80 6.87 10.64
C LEU A 149 -1.07 5.41 11.06
N PRO A 150 -0.28 4.45 10.54
CA PRO A 150 -0.37 3.06 10.96
C PRO A 150 -0.27 2.90 12.49
N PRO A 151 -1.00 1.94 13.10
CA PRO A 151 -1.04 1.77 14.56
C PRO A 151 0.33 1.60 15.23
N TYR A 152 1.28 0.96 14.55
CA TYR A 152 2.63 0.76 15.08
C TYR A 152 3.46 2.05 15.17
N ILE A 153 3.13 3.08 14.36
CA ILE A 153 3.74 4.41 14.45
C ILE A 153 3.00 5.23 15.50
N ALA A 154 1.68 5.34 15.35
CA ALA A 154 0.82 6.16 16.21
C ALA A 154 0.81 5.68 17.68
N GLY A 155 1.07 4.39 17.93
CA GLY A 155 1.19 3.81 19.27
C GLY A 155 2.56 4.03 19.93
N LYS A 156 3.58 4.45 19.17
CA LYS A 156 4.96 4.63 19.66
C LYS A 156 5.38 6.09 19.75
N ARG A 157 4.77 6.97 18.96
CA ARG A 157 4.99 8.42 19.03
C ARG A 157 3.73 9.19 18.61
N PRO A 158 3.56 10.44 19.08
CA PRO A 158 2.51 11.31 18.57
C PRO A 158 2.74 11.65 17.09
N THR A 159 1.64 11.91 16.38
CA THR A 159 1.66 12.54 15.05
C THR A 159 2.14 13.97 15.18
N ASP A 160 2.97 14.42 14.24
CA ASP A 160 3.41 15.82 14.15
C ASP A 160 3.38 16.37 12.73
N ALA A 161 3.76 17.63 12.58
CA ALA A 161 3.71 18.34 11.30
C ALA A 161 4.59 17.72 10.21
N ARG A 162 5.62 16.93 10.56
CA ARG A 162 6.43 16.25 9.54
C ARG A 162 5.68 15.10 8.89
N ASP A 163 4.74 14.47 9.60
CA ASP A 163 4.02 13.30 9.09
C ASP A 163 3.19 13.59 7.83
N THR A 164 2.72 14.82 7.66
CA THR A 164 1.99 15.22 6.44
C THR A 164 2.85 15.16 5.18
N THR A 165 4.17 15.30 5.34
CA THR A 165 5.15 15.24 4.23
C THR A 165 5.84 13.88 4.18
N ASP A 166 6.21 13.33 5.34
CA ASP A 166 6.91 12.05 5.46
C ASP A 166 6.04 10.88 4.97
N TYR A 167 4.73 10.91 5.28
CA TYR A 167 3.77 9.86 4.90
C TYR A 167 3.10 10.12 3.54
N GLN A 168 3.80 10.84 2.65
CA GLN A 168 3.33 11.13 1.29
C GLN A 168 4.48 10.98 0.29
N THR A 169 4.20 10.38 -0.87
CA THR A 169 5.12 10.36 -2.00
C THR A 169 5.19 11.73 -2.66
N VAL A 170 6.34 12.09 -3.22
CA VAL A 170 6.55 13.41 -3.88
C VAL A 170 5.72 13.59 -5.15
N TYR A 171 5.24 12.48 -5.73
CA TYR A 171 4.44 12.44 -6.96
C TYR A 171 2.96 12.13 -6.72
N ALA A 172 2.47 12.29 -5.48
CA ALA A 172 1.06 12.02 -5.16
C ALA A 172 0.10 13.04 -5.76
N ARG A 173 -0.94 12.56 -6.45
CA ARG A 173 -1.88 13.38 -7.24
C ARG A 173 -3.33 13.15 -6.85
N HIS A 174 -3.75 11.90 -6.74
CA HIS A 174 -5.17 11.53 -6.66
C HIS A 174 -5.60 11.22 -5.21
N PRO A 175 -6.33 12.13 -4.52
CA PRO A 175 -6.76 11.89 -3.14
C PRO A 175 -7.74 10.73 -3.05
N GLY A 176 -7.51 9.83 -2.10
CA GLY A 176 -8.45 8.74 -1.80
C GLY A 176 -7.86 7.60 -0.96
N ALA A 177 -6.53 7.54 -0.81
CA ALA A 177 -5.91 6.53 0.04
C ALA A 177 -6.00 6.87 1.52
N VAL A 178 -6.12 5.83 2.34
CA VAL A 178 -6.02 5.87 3.79
C VAL A 178 -4.60 5.47 4.22
N ALA A 179 -3.90 4.65 3.45
CA ALA A 179 -2.51 4.30 3.72
C ALA A 179 -1.61 4.70 2.54
N ALA A 180 -0.42 5.17 2.84
CA ALA A 180 0.55 5.56 1.82
C ALA A 180 1.07 4.34 1.04
N PRO A 181 1.40 4.46 -0.25
CA PRO A 181 2.18 3.46 -0.98
C PRO A 181 3.65 3.53 -0.54
N THR A 182 3.98 2.82 0.53
CA THR A 182 5.19 3.10 1.33
C THR A 182 6.51 2.89 0.61
N ALA A 183 6.56 2.01 -0.39
CA ALA A 183 7.76 1.81 -1.21
C ALA A 183 8.09 3.06 -2.03
N GLY A 184 7.07 3.83 -2.39
CA GLY A 184 7.22 5.11 -3.07
C GLY A 184 7.82 6.22 -2.22
N LEU A 185 7.84 6.06 -0.88
CA LEU A 185 8.37 7.07 0.03
C LEU A 185 9.90 7.19 -0.08
N HIS A 186 10.59 6.24 -0.72
CA HIS A 186 12.04 6.30 -0.92
C HIS A 186 12.47 7.27 -2.03
N PHE A 187 11.54 7.72 -2.87
CA PHE A 187 11.84 8.50 -4.07
C PHE A 187 11.81 9.99 -3.78
N SER A 188 12.99 10.62 -3.85
CA SER A 188 13.18 12.07 -3.90
C SER A 188 13.05 12.58 -5.34
N ASP A 189 12.90 13.89 -5.51
CA ASP A 189 12.95 14.52 -6.84
C ASP A 189 14.29 14.27 -7.53
N ASP A 190 15.40 14.28 -6.78
CA ASP A 190 16.74 13.97 -7.29
C ASP A 190 16.84 12.53 -7.81
N LEU A 191 16.27 11.56 -7.08
CA LEU A 191 16.24 10.16 -7.54
C LEU A 191 15.37 10.00 -8.80
N LEU A 192 14.23 10.69 -8.87
CA LEU A 192 13.38 10.67 -10.06
C LEU A 192 14.10 11.26 -11.28
N ALA A 193 14.87 12.34 -11.09
CA ALA A 193 15.71 12.91 -12.15
C ALA A 193 16.83 11.94 -12.58
N ALA A 194 17.45 11.23 -11.63
CA ALA A 194 18.46 10.22 -11.93
C ALA A 194 17.88 9.01 -12.69
N ILE A 195 16.64 8.63 -12.40
CA ILE A 195 15.90 7.59 -13.14
C ILE A 195 15.71 8.02 -14.59
N ASP A 196 15.25 9.25 -14.83
CA ASP A 196 15.07 9.78 -16.18
C ASP A 196 16.40 9.84 -16.95
N ALA A 197 17.47 10.30 -16.29
CA ALA A 197 18.80 10.37 -16.88
C ALA A 197 19.41 9.00 -17.22
N ALA A 198 19.00 7.95 -16.51
CA ALA A 198 19.41 6.57 -16.79
C ALA A 198 18.64 5.93 -17.97
N GLY A 199 17.73 6.66 -18.63
CA GLY A 199 16.92 6.16 -19.74
C GLY A 199 15.81 5.21 -19.30
N LEU A 200 15.39 5.30 -18.04
CA LEU A 200 14.27 4.57 -17.49
C LEU A 200 12.99 5.37 -17.70
N GLN A 201 11.89 4.70 -18.01
CA GLN A 201 10.59 5.35 -18.16
C GLN A 201 9.85 5.39 -16.82
N ARG A 202 9.02 6.43 -16.61
CA ARG A 202 8.17 6.56 -15.42
C ARG A 202 6.72 6.61 -15.83
N HIS A 203 5.93 5.70 -15.26
CA HIS A 203 4.50 5.58 -15.48
C HIS A 203 3.76 5.57 -14.14
N HIS A 204 2.49 5.95 -14.15
CA HIS A 204 1.69 6.01 -12.92
C HIS A 204 0.42 5.18 -13.05
N VAL A 205 0.02 4.61 -11.92
CA VAL A 205 -1.29 4.01 -11.71
C VAL A 205 -1.88 4.62 -10.44
N THR A 206 -3.20 4.58 -10.30
CA THR A 206 -3.84 5.00 -9.04
C THR A 206 -4.48 3.79 -8.39
N LEU A 207 -4.08 3.44 -7.17
CA LEU A 207 -4.81 2.48 -6.33
C LEU A 207 -5.03 3.07 -4.94
N HIS A 208 -6.30 3.32 -4.60
CA HIS A 208 -6.67 3.84 -3.30
C HIS A 208 -6.63 2.73 -2.25
N VAL A 209 -5.55 2.73 -1.46
CA VAL A 209 -5.32 1.76 -0.38
C VAL A 209 -6.21 2.12 0.81
N GLY A 210 -7.12 1.22 1.16
CA GLY A 210 -8.05 1.42 2.26
C GLY A 210 -7.47 1.03 3.63
N ALA A 211 -8.18 1.39 4.71
CA ALA A 211 -7.81 1.04 6.08
C ALA A 211 -7.73 -0.48 6.36
N GLY A 212 -8.32 -1.32 5.50
CA GLY A 212 -8.23 -2.78 5.60
C GLY A 212 -6.78 -3.30 5.64
N THR A 213 -5.82 -2.56 5.06
CA THR A 213 -4.38 -2.90 5.12
C THR A 213 -3.80 -2.90 6.55
N PHE A 214 -4.44 -2.21 7.50
CA PHE A 214 -4.02 -2.20 8.90
C PHE A 214 -4.62 -3.34 9.73
N LEU A 215 -5.52 -4.13 9.16
CA LEU A 215 -6.14 -5.23 9.88
C LEU A 215 -5.19 -6.43 9.96
N PRO A 216 -5.08 -7.07 11.12
CA PRO A 216 -4.27 -8.28 11.26
C PRO A 216 -4.86 -9.40 10.41
N VAL A 217 -3.99 -10.12 9.70
CA VAL A 217 -4.33 -11.36 9.01
C VAL A 217 -4.56 -12.42 10.09
N LYS A 218 -5.74 -13.05 10.10
CA LYS A 218 -6.01 -14.15 11.04
C LYS A 218 -5.15 -15.36 10.63
N ALA A 219 -4.46 -15.96 11.60
CA ALA A 219 -3.40 -16.94 11.38
C ALA A 219 -3.84 -18.27 10.73
N ASP A 220 -5.14 -18.55 10.71
CA ASP A 220 -5.63 -19.89 10.33
C ASP A 220 -6.20 -19.94 8.90
N ASP A 221 -6.18 -18.85 8.14
CA ASP A 221 -6.99 -18.73 6.93
C ASP A 221 -6.23 -18.22 5.70
N THR A 222 -5.18 -18.91 5.25
CA THR A 222 -4.51 -18.53 3.99
C THR A 222 -5.33 -18.86 2.75
N GLU A 223 -6.29 -19.79 2.82
CA GLU A 223 -7.11 -20.18 1.66
C GLU A 223 -8.44 -19.41 1.57
N GLY A 224 -8.97 -18.90 2.70
CA GLY A 224 -10.21 -18.13 2.76
C GLY A 224 -10.05 -16.64 3.09
N HIS A 225 -8.81 -16.14 3.27
CA HIS A 225 -8.59 -14.71 3.50
C HIS A 225 -9.01 -13.89 2.27
N ARG A 226 -10.14 -13.18 2.41
CA ARG A 226 -10.59 -12.20 1.42
C ARG A 226 -9.88 -10.87 1.68
N MET A 227 -9.06 -10.45 0.72
CA MET A 227 -8.51 -9.10 0.72
C MET A 227 -9.65 -8.10 0.63
N HIS A 228 -9.53 -7.00 1.38
CA HIS A 228 -10.44 -5.87 1.19
C HIS A 228 -10.20 -5.29 -0.21
N ALA A 229 -11.29 -5.07 -0.95
CA ALA A 229 -11.21 -4.50 -2.29
C ALA A 229 -10.67 -3.07 -2.23
N GLU A 230 -9.80 -2.75 -3.18
CA GLU A 230 -9.22 -1.41 -3.36
C GLU A 230 -9.59 -0.90 -4.75
N ILE A 231 -9.90 0.39 -4.89
CA ILE A 231 -10.30 0.95 -6.19
C ILE A 231 -9.07 1.38 -6.97
N GLY A 232 -8.83 0.72 -8.10
CA GLY A 232 -7.69 0.89 -8.96
C GLY A 232 -8.04 1.47 -10.33
N ILE A 233 -7.11 2.24 -10.88
CA ILE A 233 -7.19 2.85 -12.21
C ILE A 233 -5.84 2.68 -12.91
N LEU A 234 -5.89 2.07 -14.09
CA LEU A 234 -4.85 2.06 -15.10
C LEU A 234 -5.49 2.57 -16.39
N ASP A 235 -5.08 3.75 -16.86
CA ASP A 235 -5.63 4.31 -18.09
C ASP A 235 -5.09 3.59 -19.35
N ALA A 236 -5.77 3.83 -20.48
CA ALA A 236 -5.44 3.19 -21.75
C ALA A 236 -4.06 3.61 -22.29
N GLU A 237 -3.66 4.86 -22.05
CA GLU A 237 -2.37 5.40 -22.50
C GLU A 237 -1.21 4.71 -21.78
N THR A 238 -1.28 4.62 -20.46
CA THR A 238 -0.30 3.93 -19.62
C THR A 238 -0.25 2.45 -19.94
N ALA A 239 -1.41 1.78 -20.11
CA ALA A 239 -1.44 0.38 -20.51
C ALA A 239 -0.74 0.16 -21.87
N ALA A 240 -1.01 1.01 -22.86
CA ALA A 240 -0.36 0.96 -24.17
C ALA A 240 1.15 1.20 -24.08
N ALA A 241 1.59 2.19 -23.29
CA ALA A 241 3.00 2.51 -23.09
C ALA A 241 3.76 1.36 -22.42
N LEU A 242 3.19 0.73 -21.39
CA LEU A 242 3.80 -0.42 -20.72
C LEU A 242 3.86 -1.66 -21.63
N ASN A 243 2.84 -1.89 -22.45
CA ASN A 243 2.89 -2.94 -23.47
C ASN A 243 4.00 -2.67 -24.51
N ALA A 244 4.21 -1.41 -24.91
CA ALA A 244 5.29 -1.03 -25.82
C ALA A 244 6.68 -1.24 -25.21
N VAL A 245 6.87 -0.92 -23.93
CA VAL A 245 8.10 -1.23 -23.17
C VAL A 245 8.42 -2.72 -23.24
N ARG A 246 7.42 -3.55 -22.95
CA ARG A 246 7.56 -5.01 -23.01
C ARG A 246 7.86 -5.51 -24.42
N ALA A 247 7.18 -4.97 -25.44
CA ALA A 247 7.44 -5.32 -26.84
C ALA A 247 8.86 -4.94 -27.30
N ALA A 248 9.43 -3.88 -26.74
CA ALA A 248 10.82 -3.47 -26.97
C ALA A 248 11.84 -4.28 -26.15
N GLY A 249 11.41 -5.24 -25.33
CA GLY A 249 12.28 -6.06 -24.48
C GLY A 249 12.67 -5.41 -23.16
N GLY A 250 12.07 -4.27 -22.80
CA GLY A 250 12.21 -3.64 -21.50
C GLY A 250 11.37 -4.34 -20.42
N ARG A 251 11.76 -4.17 -19.16
CA ARG A 251 11.06 -4.74 -18.00
C ARG A 251 10.05 -3.76 -17.43
N ILE A 252 8.93 -4.27 -16.92
CA ILE A 252 7.98 -3.51 -16.11
C ILE A 252 8.35 -3.72 -14.64
N VAL A 253 8.76 -2.65 -13.97
CA VAL A 253 9.20 -2.61 -12.57
C VAL A 253 8.13 -1.95 -11.73
N ALA A 254 7.44 -2.72 -10.89
CA ALA A 254 6.45 -2.15 -9.98
C ALA A 254 7.13 -1.47 -8.79
N VAL A 255 6.71 -0.25 -8.45
CA VAL A 255 7.13 0.44 -7.22
C VAL A 255 6.05 0.27 -6.16
N GLY A 256 6.23 -0.75 -5.34
CA GLY A 256 5.32 -1.16 -4.28
C GLY A 256 4.39 -2.30 -4.70
N THR A 257 4.02 -3.12 -3.72
CA THR A 257 3.10 -4.26 -3.90
C THR A 257 1.70 -3.82 -4.35
N THR A 258 1.29 -2.60 -4.01
CA THR A 258 0.05 -1.99 -4.45
C THR A 258 0.02 -1.79 -5.97
N ALA A 259 1.06 -1.19 -6.55
CA ALA A 259 1.18 -1.03 -8.00
C ALA A 259 1.25 -2.40 -8.70
N LEU A 260 1.99 -3.35 -8.11
CA LEU A 260 2.06 -4.72 -8.61
C LEU A 260 0.67 -5.35 -8.70
N ARG A 261 -0.14 -5.31 -7.63
CA ARG A 261 -1.46 -5.94 -7.59
C ARG A 261 -2.39 -5.36 -8.64
N LEU A 262 -2.35 -4.05 -8.86
CA LEU A 262 -3.15 -3.40 -9.89
C LEU A 262 -2.72 -3.84 -11.31
N LEU A 263 -1.41 -3.85 -11.60
CA LEU A 263 -0.89 -4.32 -12.88
C LEU A 263 -1.26 -5.78 -13.16
N GLU A 264 -1.13 -6.67 -12.16
CA GLU A 264 -1.49 -8.08 -12.28
C GLU A 264 -3.02 -8.28 -12.44
N SER A 265 -3.84 -7.40 -11.86
CA SER A 265 -5.29 -7.41 -12.05
C SER A 265 -5.71 -6.93 -13.45
N ALA A 266 -4.96 -5.99 -14.02
CA ALA A 266 -5.20 -5.44 -15.35
C ALA A 266 -4.60 -6.31 -16.48
N ALA A 267 -3.81 -7.34 -16.13
CA ALA A 267 -3.12 -8.19 -17.09
C ALA A 267 -3.97 -9.38 -17.55
N SER A 268 -4.05 -9.57 -18.86
CA SER A 268 -4.58 -10.80 -19.45
C SER A 268 -3.69 -12.01 -19.11
N PRO A 269 -4.15 -13.25 -19.31
CA PRO A 269 -3.33 -14.45 -19.14
C PRO A 269 -2.04 -14.46 -20.00
N ALA A 270 -2.02 -13.70 -21.10
CA ALA A 270 -0.84 -13.53 -21.95
C ALA A 270 0.13 -12.43 -21.46
N GLY A 271 -0.22 -11.69 -20.39
CA GLY A 271 0.60 -10.60 -19.85
C GLY A 271 0.40 -9.25 -20.57
N THR A 272 -0.58 -9.14 -21.47
CA THR A 272 -0.98 -7.85 -22.07
C THR A 272 -1.82 -7.06 -21.09
N LEU A 273 -1.43 -5.80 -20.85
CA LEU A 273 -2.17 -4.86 -20.03
C LEU A 273 -3.30 -4.19 -20.81
N SER A 274 -4.46 -4.05 -20.20
CA SER A 274 -5.58 -3.26 -20.72
C SER A 274 -5.94 -2.15 -19.74
N ALA A 275 -6.65 -1.12 -20.23
CA ALA A 275 -7.24 -0.14 -19.34
C ALA A 275 -8.10 -0.84 -18.27
N PHE A 276 -7.98 -0.40 -17.02
CA PHE A 276 -8.66 -0.99 -15.87
C PHE A 276 -9.20 0.14 -14.99
N SER A 277 -10.45 0.03 -14.58
CA SER A 277 -11.06 0.93 -13.61
C SER A 277 -12.07 0.14 -12.78
N GLY A 278 -11.76 -0.10 -11.51
CA GLY A 278 -12.65 -0.89 -10.66
C GLY A 278 -11.98 -1.44 -9.40
N PRO A 279 -12.71 -2.27 -8.64
CA PRO A 279 -12.15 -2.93 -7.46
C PRO A 279 -11.13 -4.00 -7.86
N THR A 280 -10.04 -4.09 -7.11
CA THR A 280 -9.15 -5.24 -7.08
C THR A 280 -9.05 -5.79 -5.65
N ASP A 281 -9.30 -7.09 -5.53
CA ASP A 281 -9.13 -7.89 -4.32
C ASP A 281 -8.13 -9.03 -4.56
N ILE A 282 -7.28 -8.91 -5.59
CA ILE A 282 -6.32 -9.95 -5.93
C ILE A 282 -5.44 -10.30 -4.74
N PHE A 283 -5.39 -11.59 -4.43
CA PHE A 283 -4.56 -12.16 -3.39
C PHE A 283 -3.46 -13.02 -4.02
N ILE A 284 -2.20 -12.60 -3.82
CA ILE A 284 -1.03 -13.21 -4.45
C ILE A 284 -0.26 -14.00 -3.40
N THR A 285 -0.20 -15.31 -3.59
CA THR A 285 0.49 -16.28 -2.74
C THR A 285 1.45 -17.14 -3.57
N PRO A 286 2.40 -17.87 -2.94
CA PRO A 286 3.30 -18.76 -3.68
C PRO A 286 2.54 -19.74 -4.58
N GLY A 287 3.03 -19.89 -5.81
CA GLY A 287 2.34 -20.58 -6.90
C GLY A 287 1.63 -19.64 -7.88
N TYR A 288 1.46 -18.35 -7.54
CA TYR A 288 0.95 -17.36 -8.48
C TYR A 288 1.90 -17.13 -9.66
N ARG A 289 1.35 -17.19 -10.88
CA ARG A 289 2.07 -16.85 -12.11
C ARG A 289 1.94 -15.36 -12.40
N PHE A 290 3.00 -14.60 -12.12
CA PHE A 290 3.12 -13.19 -12.49
C PHE A 290 3.10 -13.03 -14.01
N ARG A 291 2.31 -12.06 -14.47
CA ARG A 291 1.97 -11.86 -15.88
C ARG A 291 2.57 -10.58 -16.42
N ALA A 292 2.54 -9.50 -15.63
CA ALA A 292 2.89 -8.15 -16.07
C ALA A 292 4.13 -7.59 -15.39
N VAL A 293 4.45 -7.99 -14.17
CA VAL A 293 5.57 -7.40 -13.42
C VAL A 293 6.82 -8.27 -13.50
N ASP A 294 7.94 -7.65 -13.88
CA ASP A 294 9.23 -8.32 -14.12
C ASP A 294 10.27 -8.01 -13.02
N ALA A 295 10.06 -6.95 -12.23
CA ALA A 295 10.81 -6.65 -11.01
C ALA A 295 9.94 -5.84 -10.04
N LEU A 296 10.26 -5.87 -8.74
CA LEU A 296 9.50 -5.20 -7.70
C LEU A 296 10.43 -4.42 -6.77
N VAL A 297 10.20 -3.11 -6.65
CA VAL A 297 10.76 -2.31 -5.56
C VAL A 297 9.76 -2.30 -4.40
N THR A 298 10.15 -2.76 -3.22
CA THR A 298 9.25 -2.80 -2.06
C THR A 298 10.01 -2.68 -0.73
N ASN A 299 9.30 -2.31 0.35
CA ASN A 299 9.85 -2.35 1.71
C ASN A 299 10.04 -3.80 2.20
N PHE A 300 10.67 -3.95 3.35
CA PHE A 300 10.58 -5.19 4.14
C PHE A 300 9.26 -5.25 4.91
N HIS A 301 8.64 -6.42 4.95
CA HIS A 301 7.30 -6.65 5.49
C HIS A 301 7.34 -7.37 6.84
N LEU A 302 6.20 -7.42 7.53
CA LEU A 302 6.11 -8.11 8.83
C LEU A 302 6.04 -9.64 8.65
N PRO A 303 6.49 -10.42 9.65
CA PRO A 303 6.26 -11.86 9.65
C PRO A 303 4.76 -12.16 9.62
N ARG A 304 4.40 -13.30 9.02
CA ARG A 304 3.00 -13.77 8.89
C ARG A 304 2.06 -12.77 8.19
N SER A 305 2.61 -11.91 7.32
CA SER A 305 1.81 -10.94 6.55
C SER A 305 1.53 -11.40 5.13
N THR A 306 0.39 -10.98 4.57
CA THR A 306 0.06 -11.21 3.14
C THR A 306 1.10 -10.60 2.21
N LEU A 307 1.74 -9.49 2.61
CA LEU A 307 2.82 -8.87 1.84
C LEU A 307 4.09 -9.72 1.83
N PHE A 308 4.43 -10.40 2.95
CA PHE A 308 5.55 -11.34 2.96
C PHE A 308 5.25 -12.58 2.09
N MET A 309 4.00 -13.04 2.06
CA MET A 309 3.57 -14.09 1.13
C MET A 309 3.72 -13.65 -0.34
N LEU A 310 3.33 -12.43 -0.68
CA LEU A 310 3.44 -11.88 -2.04
C LEU A 310 4.90 -11.81 -2.51
N VAL A 311 5.81 -11.27 -1.68
CA VAL A 311 7.23 -11.22 -2.07
C VAL A 311 7.86 -12.61 -2.14
N SER A 312 7.40 -13.54 -1.30
CA SER A 312 7.81 -14.96 -1.38
C SER A 312 7.28 -15.64 -2.63
N ALA A 313 6.08 -15.29 -3.10
CA ALA A 313 5.56 -15.75 -4.37
C ALA A 313 6.39 -15.21 -5.53
N PHE A 314 6.87 -13.97 -5.42
CA PHE A 314 7.64 -13.31 -6.47
C PHE A 314 9.05 -13.88 -6.59
N SER A 315 9.84 -13.89 -5.52
CA SER A 315 11.27 -14.26 -5.56
C SER A 315 11.59 -15.65 -5.00
N GLY A 316 10.59 -16.39 -4.53
CA GLY A 316 10.74 -17.69 -3.87
C GLY A 316 10.87 -17.57 -2.35
N LEU A 317 10.25 -18.51 -1.62
CA LEU A 317 10.18 -18.48 -0.16
C LEU A 317 11.57 -18.54 0.49
N ASP A 318 12.41 -19.50 0.09
CA ASP A 318 13.74 -19.68 0.69
C ASP A 318 14.65 -18.48 0.40
N THR A 319 14.57 -17.92 -0.82
CA THR A 319 15.26 -16.69 -1.19
C THR A 319 14.86 -15.54 -0.27
N MET A 320 13.56 -15.34 -0.05
CA MET A 320 13.07 -14.24 0.79
C MET A 320 13.38 -14.44 2.26
N ARG A 321 13.36 -15.67 2.77
CA ARG A 321 13.81 -15.98 4.15
C ARG A 321 15.29 -15.66 4.33
N ALA A 322 16.14 -16.04 3.37
CA ALA A 322 17.57 -15.72 3.41
C ALA A 322 17.81 -14.20 3.34
N ALA A 323 17.10 -13.50 2.46
CA ALA A 323 17.18 -12.05 2.32
C ALA A 323 16.76 -11.31 3.60
N TYR A 324 15.66 -11.73 4.24
CA TYR A 324 15.19 -11.12 5.48
C TYR A 324 16.12 -11.41 6.65
N ALA A 325 16.64 -12.63 6.77
CA ALA A 325 17.63 -12.96 7.78
C ALA A 325 18.93 -12.16 7.60
N HIS A 326 19.38 -11.96 6.36
CA HIS A 326 20.49 -11.05 6.04
C HIS A 326 20.19 -9.61 6.42
N ALA A 327 19.01 -9.12 6.06
CA ALA A 327 18.58 -7.76 6.34
C ALA A 327 18.57 -7.48 7.85
N ILE A 328 18.02 -8.40 8.66
CA ILE A 328 18.02 -8.29 10.13
C ILE A 328 19.46 -8.27 10.67
N ARG A 329 20.29 -9.25 10.30
CA ARG A 329 21.69 -9.32 10.76
C ARG A 329 22.51 -8.10 10.39
N SER A 330 22.22 -7.52 9.22
CA SER A 330 22.95 -6.38 8.68
C SER A 330 22.39 -5.03 9.14
N GLY A 331 21.35 -5.01 9.99
CA GLY A 331 20.79 -3.79 10.55
C GLY A 331 19.93 -2.99 9.56
N TYR A 332 19.27 -3.64 8.61
CA TYR A 332 18.23 -2.98 7.82
C TYR A 332 17.05 -2.58 8.70
N ARG A 333 16.41 -1.49 8.31
CA ARG A 333 15.17 -1.01 8.90
C ARG A 333 13.98 -1.58 8.13
N PHE A 334 12.91 -1.92 8.84
CA PHE A 334 11.76 -2.65 8.31
C PHE A 334 10.51 -1.77 8.26
N TYR A 335 9.55 -2.25 7.46
CA TYR A 335 8.21 -1.73 7.32
C TYR A 335 8.10 -0.37 6.62
N SER A 336 7.04 0.42 6.86
CA SER A 336 6.66 1.54 5.98
C SER A 336 7.77 2.58 5.79
N TYR A 337 8.51 2.89 6.84
CA TYR A 337 9.60 3.86 6.83
C TYR A 337 11.00 3.22 6.84
N GLY A 338 11.05 1.90 6.67
CA GLY A 338 12.29 1.13 6.69
C GLY A 338 13.17 1.41 5.47
N ASP A 339 13.96 0.42 5.11
CA ASP A 339 14.76 0.40 3.90
C ASP A 339 14.00 -0.32 2.77
N ALA A 340 14.57 -0.29 1.57
CA ALA A 340 13.98 -0.85 0.36
C ALA A 340 14.64 -2.18 -0.04
N SER A 341 13.95 -2.91 -0.89
CA SER A 341 14.45 -4.07 -1.61
C SER A 341 14.07 -3.98 -3.08
N LEU A 342 14.97 -4.40 -3.96
CA LEU A 342 14.71 -4.61 -5.38
C LEU A 342 14.72 -6.11 -5.63
N LEU A 343 13.55 -6.65 -5.94
CA LEU A 343 13.31 -8.07 -6.10
C LEU A 343 13.20 -8.42 -7.58
N PHE A 344 13.74 -9.57 -7.94
CA PHE A 344 13.56 -10.20 -9.25
C PHE A 344 12.82 -11.54 -9.10
N PRO A 345 12.05 -11.96 -10.13
CA PRO A 345 11.27 -13.17 -10.05
C PRO A 345 12.17 -14.40 -9.89
N GLY A 346 11.69 -15.36 -9.10
CA GLY A 346 12.33 -16.68 -9.00
C GLY A 346 12.29 -17.44 -10.32
N PRO A 347 13.16 -18.45 -10.51
CA PRO A 347 12.93 -19.42 -11.56
C PRO A 347 11.51 -19.97 -11.41
N ARG A 348 10.77 -20.08 -12.52
CA ARG A 348 9.43 -20.66 -12.50
C ARG A 348 9.55 -22.03 -11.86
N ALA A 349 8.97 -22.20 -10.67
CA ALA A 349 8.71 -23.52 -10.16
C ALA A 349 7.59 -24.07 -11.04
N ASP A 350 7.95 -24.87 -12.05
CA ASP A 350 7.02 -25.85 -12.56
C ASP A 350 6.69 -26.75 -11.35
N MET A 351 5.53 -26.54 -10.75
CA MET A 351 4.99 -27.46 -9.76
C MET A 351 4.16 -28.50 -10.51
N PRO A 352 4.25 -29.79 -10.10
CA PRO A 352 3.78 -30.95 -10.85
C PRO A 352 2.28 -30.96 -11.18
#